data_AF-A0AAV2S1C6-F1
#
_entry.id   AF-A0AAV2S1C6-F1
#
_cell.length_a   1.000
_cell.length_b   1.000
_cell.length_c   1.000
_cell.angle_alpha   90.00
_cell.angle_beta   90.00
_cell.angle_gamma   90.00
#
_symmetry.space_group_name_H-M   'P 1'
#
loop_
_entity.id
_entity.type
_entity.pdbx_description
1 polymer ?
#
loop_
_entity_poly.entity_id
_entity_poly.type
_entity_poly.pdbx_seq_one_letter_code
_entity_poly.pdbx_strand_id
1 'polypeptide(L)'
;MAEMDEHERKIVNEFCHLLEKSKQLFNGLRDLPQYGHKQWQAYFGRTFDIYTKLWKFQQQHRQILDSKYGLKRWQIGEIASKIGQLYYHYYLRTSETNYLNEAFSFYAAIRGRAYYSRTNKDDRNVQM
;
A
#
# COMPACT_ATOMS: atom_id res chain seq x y z
N MET A 1 -8.13 -18.60 -24.41
CA MET A 1 -8.43 -17.77 -23.23
C MET A 1 -8.61 -18.72 -22.06
N ALA A 2 -7.64 -18.84 -21.15
CA ALA A 2 -7.79 -19.75 -20.02
C ALA A 2 -8.84 -19.18 -19.05
N GLU A 3 -9.93 -19.90 -18.84
CA GLU A 3 -10.95 -19.58 -17.83
C GLU A 3 -10.25 -19.32 -16.50
N MET A 4 -10.53 -18.17 -15.90
CA MET A 4 -9.96 -17.80 -14.60
C MET A 4 -10.62 -18.69 -13.56
N ASP A 5 -9.82 -19.49 -12.85
CA ASP A 5 -10.28 -20.42 -11.83
C ASP A 5 -11.02 -19.63 -10.73
N GLU A 6 -12.10 -20.18 -10.19
CA GLU A 6 -12.92 -19.49 -9.19
C GLU A 6 -12.09 -19.04 -7.98
N HIS A 7 -11.05 -19.82 -7.62
CA HIS A 7 -10.09 -19.47 -6.59
C HIS A 7 -9.28 -18.21 -6.93
N GLU A 8 -8.80 -18.11 -8.17
CA GLU A 8 -8.05 -16.95 -8.66
C GLU A 8 -8.92 -15.69 -8.67
N ARG A 9 -10.20 -15.80 -9.07
CA ARG A 9 -11.15 -14.68 -9.01
C ARG A 9 -11.38 -14.21 -7.59
N LYS A 10 -11.51 -15.13 -6.63
CA LYS A 10 -11.66 -14.80 -5.21
C LYS A 10 -10.44 -14.05 -4.68
N ILE A 11 -9.23 -14.48 -5.02
CA ILE A 11 -7.99 -13.79 -4.63
C ILE A 11 -7.94 -12.36 -5.18
N VAL A 12 -8.25 -12.18 -6.46
CA VAL A 12 -8.21 -10.87 -7.09
C VAL A 12 -9.27 -9.93 -6.48
N ASN A 13 -10.48 -10.43 -6.25
CA ASN A 13 -11.54 -9.66 -5.59
C ASN A 13 -11.17 -9.29 -4.15
N GLU A 14 -10.61 -10.22 -3.38
CA GLU A 14 -10.15 -9.96 -2.00
C GLU A 14 -9.03 -8.92 -1.99
N PHE A 15 -8.09 -9.00 -2.92
CA PHE A 15 -7.03 -8.00 -3.07
C PHE A 15 -7.59 -6.62 -3.39
N CYS A 16 -8.55 -6.53 -4.32
CA CYS A 16 -9.22 -5.27 -4.67
C CYS A 16 -9.98 -4.70 -3.47
N HIS A 17 -10.70 -5.55 -2.73
CA HIS A 17 -11.42 -5.17 -1.53
C HIS A 17 -10.48 -4.64 -0.44
N LEU A 18 -9.35 -5.32 -0.19
CA LEU A 18 -8.33 -4.86 0.76
C LEU A 18 -7.71 -3.52 0.31
N LEU A 19 -7.45 -3.35 -0.99
CA LEU A 19 -6.96 -2.09 -1.55
C LEU A 19 -7.94 -0.95 -1.30
N GLU A 20 -9.22 -1.12 -1.64
CA GLU A 20 -10.24 -0.09 -1.45
C GLU A 20 -10.42 0.26 0.02
N LYS A 21 -10.51 -0.76 0.88
CA LYS A 21 -10.60 -0.59 2.34
C LYS A 21 -9.39 0.17 2.90
N SER A 22 -8.18 -0.15 2.43
CA SER A 22 -6.96 0.55 2.87
C SER A 22 -6.99 2.03 2.48
N LYS A 23 -7.46 2.37 1.26
CA LYS A 23 -7.59 3.76 0.78
C LYS A 23 -8.65 4.53 1.58
N GLN A 24 -9.79 3.91 1.87
CA GLN A 24 -10.85 4.51 2.67
C GLN A 24 -10.34 4.87 4.07
N LEU A 25 -9.65 3.94 4.72
CA LEU A 25 -9.04 4.16 6.03
C LEU A 25 -7.95 5.24 5.96
N PHE A 26 -7.10 5.23 4.93
CA PHE A 26 -6.08 6.26 4.76
C PHE A 26 -6.67 7.67 4.62
N ASN A 27 -7.73 7.80 3.80
CA ASN A 27 -8.42 9.08 3.62
C ASN A 27 -9.11 9.53 4.91
N GLY A 28 -9.78 8.62 5.63
CA GLY A 28 -10.37 8.92 6.92
C GLY A 28 -9.32 9.38 7.95
N LEU A 29 -8.12 8.79 7.93
CA LEU A 29 -7.03 9.16 8.83
C LEU A 29 -6.48 10.56 8.53
N ARG A 30 -6.46 10.95 7.25
CA ARG A 30 -6.09 12.29 6.81
C ARG A 30 -7.13 13.35 7.16
N ASP A 31 -8.41 13.01 7.06
CA ASP A 31 -9.55 13.90 7.35
C ASP A 31 -9.81 14.08 8.87
N LEU A 32 -9.32 13.13 9.67
CA LEU A 32 -9.47 13.13 11.12
C LEU A 32 -8.85 14.40 11.75
N PRO A 33 -9.63 15.19 12.52
CA PRO A 33 -9.17 16.43 13.13
C PRO A 33 -7.94 16.22 14.01
N GLN A 34 -7.06 17.22 14.01
CA GLN A 34 -5.76 17.20 14.70
C GLN A 34 -5.90 17.21 16.24
N TYR A 35 -7.04 17.67 16.75
CA TYR A 35 -7.33 17.79 18.18
C TYR A 35 -8.64 17.08 18.52
N GLY A 36 -8.64 16.34 19.63
CA GLY A 36 -9.79 15.59 20.12
C GLY A 36 -9.65 14.08 19.96
N HIS A 37 -9.42 13.41 21.10
CA HIS A 37 -9.60 11.98 21.35
C HIS A 37 -8.52 10.96 20.88
N LYS A 38 -8.19 10.08 21.84
CA LYS A 38 -7.44 8.81 21.73
C LYS A 38 -7.90 7.85 20.61
N GLN A 39 -8.95 8.18 19.85
CA GLN A 39 -9.47 7.36 18.76
C GLN A 39 -8.53 7.34 17.54
N TRP A 40 -7.72 8.39 17.32
CA TRP A 40 -6.81 8.44 16.17
C TRP A 40 -5.75 7.33 16.21
N GLN A 41 -5.26 6.97 17.41
CA GLN A 41 -4.28 5.89 17.59
C GLN A 41 -4.90 4.53 17.23
N ALA A 42 -6.12 4.26 17.70
CA ALA A 42 -6.84 3.04 17.35
C ALA A 42 -7.17 2.98 15.85
N TYR A 43 -7.52 4.12 15.26
CA TYR A 43 -7.79 4.23 13.82
C TYR A 43 -6.53 4.04 12.98
N PHE A 44 -5.39 4.57 13.44
CA PHE A 44 -4.07 4.32 12.86
C PHE A 44 -3.72 2.85 12.92
N GLY A 45 -3.84 2.22 14.10
CA GLY A 45 -3.59 0.78 14.26
C GLY A 45 -4.43 -0.06 13.28
N ARG A 46 -5.71 0.25 13.11
CA ARG A 46 -6.58 -0.40 12.11
C ARG A 46 -6.10 -0.17 10.68
N THR A 47 -5.73 1.07 10.33
CA THR A 47 -5.24 1.41 8.99
C THR A 47 -3.96 0.64 8.69
N PHE A 48 -3.02 0.65 9.63
CA PHE A 48 -1.75 -0.04 9.52
C PHE A 48 -1.92 -1.56 9.40
N ASP A 49 -2.81 -2.15 10.21
CA ASP A 49 -3.11 -3.58 10.14
C ASP A 49 -3.65 -3.99 8.76
N ILE A 50 -4.59 -3.23 8.20
CA ILE A 50 -5.14 -3.49 6.86
C ILE A 50 -4.06 -3.35 5.78
N TYR A 51 -3.20 -2.33 5.84
CA TYR A 51 -2.10 -2.17 4.89
C TYR A 51 -1.06 -3.31 5.00
N THR A 52 -0.76 -3.75 6.22
CA THR A 52 0.17 -4.86 6.47
C THR A 52 -0.43 -6.18 5.99
N LYS A 53 -1.73 -6.39 6.21
CA LYS A 53 -2.48 -7.53 5.69
C LYS A 53 -2.47 -7.53 4.17
N LEU A 54 -2.76 -6.39 3.53
CA LEU A 54 -2.69 -6.23 2.07
C LEU A 54 -1.28 -6.53 1.53
N TRP A 55 -0.24 -6.03 2.19
CA TRP A 55 1.15 -6.28 1.81
C TRP A 55 1.52 -7.76 1.90
N LYS A 56 1.10 -8.46 2.96
CA LYS A 56 1.31 -9.91 3.09
C LYS A 56 0.50 -10.68 2.04
N PHE A 57 -0.75 -10.28 1.81
CA PHE A 57 -1.63 -10.92 0.84
C PHE A 57 -1.05 -10.86 -0.58
N GLN A 58 -0.53 -9.70 -1.00
CA GLN A 58 0.12 -9.60 -2.32
C GLN A 58 1.39 -10.46 -2.41
N GLN A 59 2.13 -10.62 -1.30
CA GLN A 59 3.35 -11.41 -1.30
C GLN A 59 3.05 -12.91 -1.44
N GLN A 60 1.99 -13.38 -0.77
CA GLN A 60 1.55 -14.78 -0.81
C GLN A 60 0.93 -15.17 -2.15
N HIS A 61 0.08 -14.31 -2.72
CA HIS A 61 -0.64 -14.59 -3.97
C HIS A 61 0.00 -13.92 -5.20
N ARG A 62 1.29 -13.59 -5.13
CA ARG A 62 1.99 -12.77 -6.14
C ARG A 62 1.86 -13.31 -7.55
N GLN A 63 1.98 -14.63 -7.74
CA GLN A 63 1.93 -15.26 -9.06
C GLN A 63 0.55 -15.09 -9.73
N ILE A 64 -0.51 -15.19 -8.93
CA ILE A 64 -1.89 -15.05 -9.38
C ILE A 64 -2.19 -13.57 -9.66
N LEU A 65 -1.76 -12.67 -8.78
CA LEU A 65 -1.93 -11.22 -8.98
C LEU A 65 -1.13 -10.71 -10.19
N ASP A 66 0.06 -11.27 -10.46
CA ASP A 66 0.85 -10.93 -11.65
C ASP A 66 0.17 -11.45 -12.93
N SER A 67 -0.21 -12.73 -12.97
CA SER A 67 -0.80 -13.35 -14.17
C SER A 67 -2.24 -12.92 -14.48
N LYS A 68 -3.08 -12.71 -13.46
CA LYS A 68 -4.53 -12.48 -13.63
C LYS A 68 -4.94 -11.02 -13.42
N TYR A 69 -4.41 -10.38 -12.37
CA TYR A 69 -4.71 -8.97 -12.09
C TYR A 69 -3.78 -8.01 -12.86
N GLY A 70 -2.61 -8.49 -13.32
CA GLY A 70 -1.60 -7.65 -13.95
C GLY A 70 -0.90 -6.72 -12.96
N LEU A 71 -0.71 -7.17 -11.71
CA LEU A 71 -0.12 -6.37 -10.64
C LEU A 71 1.30 -5.91 -11.02
N LYS A 72 1.43 -4.64 -11.41
CA LYS A 72 2.72 -4.10 -11.83
C LYS A 72 3.61 -3.81 -10.61
N ARG A 73 4.93 -3.89 -10.81
CA ARG A 73 5.93 -3.61 -9.75
C ARG A 73 5.75 -2.24 -9.09
N TRP A 74 5.34 -1.23 -9.85
CA TRP A 74 5.12 0.12 -9.32
C TRP A 74 3.91 0.19 -8.37
N GLN A 75 2.87 -0.63 -8.56
CA GLN A 75 1.71 -0.70 -7.65
C GLN A 75 2.12 -1.25 -6.27
N ILE A 76 3.03 -2.23 -6.25
CA ILE A 76 3.64 -2.70 -5.00
C ILE A 76 4.43 -1.57 -4.33
N GLY A 77 5.15 -0.78 -5.14
CA GLY A 77 5.82 0.44 -4.67
C GLY A 77 4.85 1.46 -4.06
N GLU A 78 3.64 1.61 -4.61
CA GLU A 78 2.61 2.50 -4.05
C GLU A 78 2.12 2.01 -2.68
N ILE A 79 1.84 0.71 -2.53
CA ILE A 79 1.43 0.13 -1.24
C ILE A 79 2.53 0.36 -0.20
N ALA A 80 3.79 0.07 -0.55
CA ALA A 80 4.93 0.31 0.32
C ALA A 80 5.07 1.80 0.67
N SER A 81 4.87 2.70 -0.30
CA SER A 81 4.94 4.14 -0.07
C SER A 81 3.83 4.60 0.88
N LYS A 82 2.62 4.05 0.77
CA LYS A 82 1.51 4.38 1.68
C LYS A 82 1.78 3.91 3.11
N ILE A 83 2.41 2.75 3.30
CA ILE A 83 2.89 2.30 4.61
C ILE A 83 3.93 3.28 5.17
N GLY A 84 4.90 3.71 4.35
CA GLY A 84 5.87 4.74 4.75
C GLY A 84 5.22 6.09 5.11
N GLN A 85 4.19 6.52 4.37
CA GLN A 85 3.41 7.73 4.68
C GLN A 85 2.68 7.60 6.03
N LEU A 86 2.16 6.42 6.36
CA LEU A 86 1.54 6.18 7.67
C LEU A 86 2.55 6.38 8.80
N TYR A 87 3.73 5.77 8.70
CA TYR A 87 4.80 5.95 9.69
C TYR A 87 5.19 7.42 9.86
N TYR A 88 5.34 8.15 8.76
CA TYR A 88 5.66 9.57 8.80
C TYR A 88 4.53 10.41 9.44
N HIS A 89 3.27 10.12 9.10
CA HIS A 89 2.12 10.81 9.68
C HIS A 89 1.99 10.53 11.19
N TYR A 90 2.34 9.32 11.64
CA TYR A 90 2.39 8.99 13.07
C TYR A 90 3.48 9.77 13.78
N TYR A 91 4.68 9.85 13.18
CA TYR A 91 5.78 10.67 13.67
C TYR A 91 5.37 12.14 13.84
N LEU A 92 4.67 12.73 12.86
CA LEU A 92 4.22 14.13 12.98
C LEU A 92 3.32 14.38 14.19
N ARG A 93 2.59 13.37 14.67
CA ARG A 93 1.68 13.48 15.83
C ARG A 93 2.36 13.14 17.17
N THR A 94 3.29 12.18 17.21
CA THR A 94 3.93 11.74 18.47
C THR A 94 5.35 12.27 18.67
N SER A 95 5.99 12.78 17.62
CA SER A 95 7.40 13.17 17.58
C SER A 95 8.39 12.04 17.89
N GLU A 96 7.97 10.78 17.80
CA GLU A 96 8.84 9.63 18.06
C GLU A 96 9.74 9.27 16.87
N THR A 97 11.05 9.45 17.04
CA THR A 97 12.06 9.25 15.99
C THR A 97 12.17 7.82 15.46
N ASN A 98 11.69 6.82 16.20
CA ASN A 98 11.63 5.43 15.73
C ASN A 98 10.77 5.29 14.47
N TYR A 99 9.62 5.96 14.43
CA TYR A 99 8.72 5.89 13.26
C TYR A 99 9.26 6.67 12.06
N LEU A 100 10.03 7.73 12.30
CA LEU A 100 10.73 8.44 11.23
C LEU A 100 11.80 7.55 10.56
N ASN A 101 12.56 6.80 11.36
CA ASN A 101 13.54 5.84 10.85
C ASN A 101 12.87 4.71 10.05
N GLU A 102 11.75 4.16 10.54
CA GLU A 102 10.96 3.17 9.81
C GLU A 102 10.46 3.72 8.47
N ALA A 103 9.86 4.92 8.46
CA ALA A 103 9.42 5.57 7.23
C ALA A 103 10.58 5.73 6.25
N PHE A 104 11.74 6.22 6.73
CA PHE A 104 12.93 6.37 5.92
C PHE A 104 13.42 5.04 5.34
N SER A 105 13.46 3.97 6.15
CA SER A 105 13.82 2.62 5.72
C SER A 105 12.92 2.13 4.59
N PHE A 106 11.60 2.35 4.71
CA PHE A 106 10.64 2.05 3.65
C PHE A 106 10.93 2.84 2.37
N TYR A 107 11.11 4.15 2.45
CA TYR A 107 11.40 4.97 1.26
C TYR A 107 12.76 4.64 0.63
N ALA A 108 13.78 4.38 1.43
CA ALA A 108 15.09 3.95 0.98
C ALA A 108 15.00 2.59 0.27
N ALA A 109 14.25 1.63 0.82
CA ALA A 109 14.01 0.34 0.18
C ALA A 109 13.23 0.48 -1.14
N ILE A 110 12.22 1.37 -1.19
CA ILE A 110 11.45 1.62 -2.41
C ILE A 110 12.35 2.22 -3.50
N ARG A 111 13.17 3.22 -3.13
CA ARG A 111 14.12 3.88 -4.02
C ARG A 111 15.20 2.92 -4.50
N GLY A 112 15.79 2.14 -3.59
CA GLY A 112 16.84 1.17 -3.89
C GLY A 112 16.37 0.01 -4.76
N ARG A 113 15.12 -0.43 -4.61
CA ARG A 113 14.50 -1.46 -5.47
C ARG A 113 13.97 -0.92 -6.79
N ALA A 114 14.06 0.40 -7.00
CA ALA A 114 13.75 1.05 -8.26
C ALA A 114 12.33 0.70 -8.77
N TYR A 115 11.35 0.59 -7.87
CA TYR A 115 9.97 0.22 -8.21
C TYR A 115 9.35 1.16 -9.27
N TYR A 116 9.81 2.42 -9.30
CA TYR A 116 9.42 3.45 -10.26
C TYR A 116 10.42 3.66 -11.42
N SER A 117 11.51 2.90 -11.51
CA SER A 117 12.55 3.11 -12.56
C SER A 117 12.21 2.42 -13.88
N ARG A 118 11.38 1.37 -13.84
CA ARG A 118 10.86 0.71 -15.06
C ARG A 118 9.59 1.34 -15.64
N THR A 119 8.93 2.27 -14.95
CA THR A 119 7.77 2.97 -15.50
C THR A 119 8.17 3.89 -16.65
N ASN A 120 9.37 4.50 -16.59
CA ASN A 120 9.83 5.47 -17.58
C ASN A 120 10.09 4.90 -19.01
N LYS A 121 10.14 3.57 -19.18
CA LYS A 121 10.28 2.94 -20.52
C LYS A 121 8.96 2.40 -21.10
N ASP A 122 7.95 2.15 -20.27
CA ASP A 122 6.63 1.63 -20.68
C ASP A 122 5.62 2.78 -20.90
N ASP A 123 5.77 3.90 -20.18
CA ASP A 123 4.83 5.03 -20.23
C ASP A 123 5.02 5.94 -21.47
N ARG A 124 6.19 5.92 -22.11
CA ARG A 124 6.42 6.65 -23.38
C ARG A 124 5.70 6.04 -24.60
N ASN A 125 5.03 4.90 -24.45
CA ASN A 125 4.19 4.33 -25.50
C ASN A 125 2.69 4.64 -25.32
N VAL A 126 2.31 5.35 -24.25
CA VAL A 126 0.93 5.81 -24.02
C VAL A 126 0.91 7.33 -23.87
N GLN A 127 1.46 8.02 -24.85
CA GLN A 127 1.10 9.40 -25.13
C GLN A 127 1.14 9.57 -26.64
N MET A 128 -0.07 9.48 -27.22
CA MET A 128 -0.40 10.05 -28.53
C MET A 128 -0.19 11.56 -28.51
#